data_AF-A0A1A2MKL9-F1
#
_entry.id   AF-A0A1A2MKL9-F1
#
_cell.length_a   1.000
_cell.length_b   1.000
_cell.length_c   1.000
_cell.angle_alpha   90.00
_cell.angle_beta   90.00
_cell.angle_gamma   90.00
#
_symmetry.space_group_name_H-M   'P 1'
#
loop_
_entity.id
_entity.type
_entity.pdbx_description
1 polymer ?
#
loop_
_entity_poly.entity_id
_entity_poly.type
_entity_poly.pdbx_seq_one_letter_code
_entity_poly.pdbx_strand_id
1 'polypeptide(L)' 'MPTWRGKRAYERWAHWQRYVHDHCVRQQDGSLVIPAELAARWEAQIETPYVGLTEREKDSDREQVRRYLPVIIDALTR' A
#
# COMPACT_ATOMS: atom_id res chain seq x y z
N MET A 1 3.83 23.60 -13.97
CA MET A 1 3.13 22.34 -14.26
C MET A 1 3.33 21.39 -13.08
N PRO A 2 2.28 20.90 -12.41
CA PRO A 2 2.44 20.03 -11.25
C PRO A 2 3.00 18.68 -11.71
N THR A 3 4.11 18.26 -11.12
CA THR A 3 4.82 17.06 -11.53
C THR A 3 4.00 15.80 -11.19
N TRP A 4 3.59 15.06 -12.22
CA TRP A 4 2.81 13.82 -12.18
C TRP A 4 3.35 12.69 -11.28
N ARG A 5 4.51 12.89 -10.63
CA ARG A 5 5.11 11.96 -9.66
C ARG A 5 4.53 12.13 -8.25
N GLY A 6 4.16 13.35 -7.84
CA GLY A 6 3.61 13.60 -6.49
C GLY A 6 2.19 13.05 -6.29
N LYS A 7 1.35 13.18 -7.32
CA LYS A 7 -0.06 12.77 -7.27
C LYS A 7 -0.23 11.26 -7.03
N ARG A 8 0.61 10.44 -7.67
CA ARG A 8 0.53 8.97 -7.58
C ARG A 8 1.07 8.40 -6.27
N ALA A 9 2.08 9.05 -5.69
CA ALA A 9 2.56 8.67 -4.36
C ALA A 9 1.51 8.99 -3.29
N TYR A 10 0.85 10.15 -3.41
CA TYR A 10 -0.26 10.54 -2.55
C TYR A 10 -1.46 9.59 -2.65
N GLU A 11 -1.87 9.22 -3.87
CA GLU A 11 -2.98 8.28 -4.08
C GLU A 11 -2.72 6.89 -3.47
N ARG A 12 -1.48 6.39 -3.56
CA ARG A 12 -1.08 5.14 -2.89
C ARG A 12 -1.11 5.25 -1.37
N TRP A 13 -0.56 6.33 -0.82
CA TRP A 13 -0.61 6.58 0.62
C TRP A 13 -2.05 6.68 1.12
N ALA A 14 -2.91 7.42 0.42
CA ALA A 14 -4.32 7.59 0.79
C ALA A 14 -5.12 6.28 0.67
N HIS A 15 -4.78 5.40 -0.28
CA HIS A 15 -5.36 4.07 -0.37
C HIS A 15 -4.93 3.20 0.82
N TRP A 16 -3.63 3.16 1.13
CA TRP A 16 -3.12 2.39 2.27
C TRP A 16 -3.69 2.88 3.61
N GLN A 17 -3.76 4.20 3.81
CA GLN A 17 -4.36 4.78 5.02
C GLN A 17 -5.82 4.37 5.20
N ARG A 18 -6.62 4.39 4.13
CA ARG A 18 -8.01 3.90 4.19
C ARG A 18 -8.09 2.42 4.54
N TYR A 19 -7.25 1.59 3.92
CA TYR A 19 -7.20 0.17 4.23
C TYR A 19 -6.87 -0.07 5.72
N VAL A 20 -5.85 0.61 6.26
CA VAL A 20 -5.50 0.51 7.69
C VAL A 20 -6.67 0.93 8.57
N HIS A 21 -7.28 2.07 8.28
CA HIS A 21 -8.40 2.61 9.06
C HIS A 21 -9.63 1.69 9.06
N ASP A 22 -9.95 1.04 7.94
CA ASP A 22 -11.06 0.10 7.81
C ASP A 22 -10.87 -1.17 8.66
N HIS A 23 -9.63 -1.49 9.03
CA HIS A 23 -9.30 -2.62 9.89
C HIS A 23 -9.11 -2.23 11.37
N CYS A 24 -9.25 -0.95 11.71
CA CYS A 24 -9.19 -0.47 13.08
C CYS A 24 -10.57 -0.47 13.74
N VAL A 25 -10.58 -0.64 15.07
CA VAL A 25 -11.78 -0.43 15.89
C VAL A 25 -11.84 1.06 16.27
N ARG A 26 -12.88 1.74 15.80
CA ARG A 26 -13.14 3.14 16.17
C ARG A 26 -13.75 3.23 17.57
N GLN A 27 -13.11 4.00 18.43
CA GLN A 27 -13.55 4.26 19.80
C GLN A 27 -14.51 5.46 19.86
N GLN A 28 -15.16 5.66 21.01
CA GLN A 28 -16.11 6.75 21.22
C GLN A 28 -15.47 8.15 21.13
N ASP A 29 -14.19 8.28 21.50
CA ASP A 29 -13.41 9.51 21.39
C ASP A 29 -12.89 9.77 19.96
N GLY A 30 -13.20 8.88 19.02
CA GLY A 30 -12.76 8.95 17.63
C GLY A 30 -11.39 8.34 17.36
N SER A 31 -10.70 7.85 18.40
CA SER A 31 -9.44 7.12 18.22
C SER A 31 -9.64 5.79 17.48
N LEU A 32 -8.57 5.31 16.84
CA LEU A 32 -8.54 4.05 16.11
C LEU A 32 -7.61 3.09 16.84
N VAL A 33 -8.14 1.96 17.29
CA VAL A 33 -7.37 0.89 17.91
C VAL A 33 -7.11 -0.19 16.87
N ILE A 34 -5.83 -0.44 16.58
CA ILE A 34 -5.41 -1.52 15.69
C ILE A 34 -5.41 -2.83 16.48
N PRO A 35 -6.08 -3.89 16.00
CA PRO A 35 -5.96 -5.23 16.58
C PRO A 35 -4.49 -5.69 16.66
N ALA A 36 -4.09 -6.28 17.78
CA ALA A 36 -2.69 -6.58 18.07
C ALA A 36 -2.04 -7.50 17.03
N GLU A 37 -2.80 -8.47 16.50
CA GLU A 37 -2.36 -9.38 15.44
C GLU A 37 -2.08 -8.65 14.12
N LEU A 38 -2.86 -7.61 13.80
CA LEU A 38 -2.65 -6.80 12.60
C LEU A 38 -1.45 -5.88 12.77
N ALA A 39 -1.30 -5.26 13.95
CA ALA A 39 -0.13 -4.45 14.28
C ALA A 39 1.16 -5.28 14.16
N ALA A 40 1.22 -6.45 14.79
CA ALA A 40 2.37 -7.34 14.72
C ALA A 40 2.69 -7.81 13.29
N ARG A 41 1.65 -8.13 12.50
CA ARG A 41 1.83 -8.53 11.09
C ARG A 41 2.37 -7.38 10.23
N TRP A 42 1.83 -6.17 10.37
CA TRP A 42 2.28 -5.03 9.60
C TRP A 42 3.69 -4.58 10.00
N GLU A 43 4.02 -4.63 11.29
CA GLU A 43 5.39 -4.38 11.77
C GLU A 43 6.37 -5.36 11.13
N ALA A 44 6.06 -6.66 11.13
CA ALA A 44 6.88 -7.66 10.48
C ALA A 44 7.02 -7.42 8.97
N GLN A 45 5.95 -6.96 8.29
CA GLN A 45 6.00 -6.62 6.85
C GLN A 45 6.84 -5.37 6.55
N ILE A 46 6.85 -4.39 7.46
CA ILE A 46 7.67 -3.18 7.37
C ILE A 46 9.15 -3.53 7.61
N GLU A 47 9.44 -4.40 8.56
CA GLU A 47 10.80 -4.83 8.91
C GLU A 47 11.39 -5.86 7.94
N THR A 48 10.56 -6.66 7.28
CA THR A 48 11.02 -7.72 6.35
C THR A 48 11.47 -7.10 5.03
N PRO A 49 12.75 -7.23 4.62
CA PRO A 49 13.19 -6.83 3.30
C PRO A 49 12.42 -7.61 2.23
N TYR A 50 12.08 -7.00 1.09
CA TYR A 50 11.29 -7.62 0.00
C TYR A 50 11.68 -9.07 -0.38
N VAL A 51 12.95 -9.42 -0.20
CA VAL A 51 13.48 -10.79 -0.39
C VAL A 51 12.90 -11.85 0.56
N GLY A 52 12.40 -11.46 1.74
CA GLY A 52 11.80 -12.34 2.76
C GLY A 52 10.28 -12.50 2.67
N LEU A 53 9.60 -11.79 1.75
CA LEU A 53 8.16 -11.93 1.55
C LEU A 53 7.81 -13.30 0.96
N THR A 54 6.67 -13.87 1.37
CA THR A 54 6.13 -15.07 0.73
C THR A 54 5.70 -14.75 -0.71
N GLU A 55 5.67 -15.74 -1.61
CA GLU A 55 5.28 -15.49 -3.01
C GLU A 55 3.86 -14.92 -3.15
N ARG A 56 2.97 -15.24 -2.21
CA ARG A 56 1.61 -14.68 -2.15
C ARG A 56 1.60 -13.18 -1.83
N GLU A 57 2.50 -12.72 -0.96
CA GLU A 57 2.64 -11.31 -0.62
C GLU A 57 3.30 -10.54 -1.77
N LYS A 58 4.33 -11.13 -2.40
CA LYS A 58 4.92 -10.58 -3.61
C LYS A 58 3.93 -10.53 -4.78
N ASP A 59 2.99 -11.47 -4.87
CA ASP A 59 1.97 -11.45 -5.92
C ASP A 59 1.00 -10.28 -5.79
N SER A 60 0.64 -9.87 -4.57
CA SER A 60 -0.13 -8.64 -4.34
C SER A 60 0.62 -7.40 -4.85
N ASP A 61 1.92 -7.32 -4.58
CA ASP A 61 2.76 -6.22 -5.07
C ASP A 61 2.95 -6.26 -6.60
N ARG A 62 3.13 -7.45 -7.18
CA ARG A 62 3.25 -7.66 -8.63
C ARG A 62 1.95 -7.36 -9.37
N GLU A 63 0.80 -7.66 -8.78
CA GLU A 63 -0.52 -7.35 -9.36
C GLU A 63 -0.74 -5.84 -9.46
N GLN A 64 -0.31 -5.08 -8.45
CA GLN A 64 -0.31 -3.62 -8.50
C GLN A 64 0.60 -3.12 -9.64
N VAL A 65 1.83 -3.63 -9.78
CA VAL A 65 2.73 -3.23 -10.87
C VAL A 65 2.14 -3.56 -12.25
N ARG A 66 1.54 -4.75 -12.41
CA ARG A 66 0.93 -5.20 -13.67
C ARG A 66 -0.21 -4.29 -14.15
N ARG A 67 -0.93 -3.60 -13.25
CA ARG A 67 -1.98 -2.64 -13.65
C ARG A 67 -1.45 -1.37 -14.31
N TYR A 68 -0.28 -0.88 -13.89
CA TYR A 68 0.21 0.43 -14.34
C TYR A 68 1.39 0.34 -15.32
N LEU A 69 2.05 -0.82 -15.41
CA LEU A 69 3.14 -1.06 -16.36
C LEU A 69 2.71 -0.80 -17.82
N PRO A 70 1.51 -1.20 -18.29
CA PRO A 70 1.06 -0.88 -19.65
C PRO A 70 0.93 0.62 -19.90
N VAL A 71 0.48 1.38 -18.88
CA VAL A 71 0.33 2.85 -18.95
C VAL A 71 1.69 3.54 -19.03
N ILE A 72 2.70 3.01 -18.33
CA ILE A 72 4.07 3.53 -18.38
C ILE A 72 4.71 3.21 -19.74
N ILE A 73 4.51 2.00 -20.27
CA ILE A 73 5.00 1.60 -21.59
C ILE A 73 4.40 2.52 -22.66
N ASP A 74 3.08 2.69 -22.70
CA ASP A 74 2.42 3.59 -23.67
C ASP A 74 2.95 5.03 -23.60
N ALA A 75 3.24 5.53 -22.40
CA ALA A 75 3.80 6.88 -22.21
C ALA A 75 5.27 7.02 -22.64
N LEU A 76 6.02 5.91 -22.77
CA LEU A 76 7.44 5.90 -23.13
C LEU A 76 7.69 5.47 -24.58
N THR A 77 6.75 4.78 -25.21
CA THR A 77 6.82 4.36 -26.63
C THR A 77 6.12 5.34 -27.59
N ARG A 78 5.78 6.55 -27.12
CA ARG A 78 5.32 7.66 -27.96
C ARG A 78 6.43 8.63 -28.27
#